data_AF-A0AAV7BZ39-F1
#
_entry.id   AF-A0AAV7BZ39-F1
#
_cell.length_a   1.000
_cell.length_b   1.000
_cell.length_c   1.000
_cell.angle_alpha   90.00
_cell.angle_beta   90.00
_cell.angle_gamma   90.00
#
_symmetry.space_group_name_H-M   'P 1'
#
loop_
_entity.id
_entity.type
_entity.pdbx_description
1 polymer ?
#
loop_
_entity_poly.entity_id
_entity_poly.type
_entity_poly.pdbx_seq_one_letter_code
_entity_poly.pdbx_strand_id
1 'polypeptide(L)'
;MMYYLMERVNGSLQEWQKTHDMKLYQNINSGRTRISYSYYPQFWIDMRKRPTFEEALVHLIKRSRPLENTNQTVLVAGGVQWLNPDHLQIIHKVLKRENLLDILVIIKSIGMGFHLPVHGIRSLSPVQVKQLSGENRLILKTAKLYGYEVVDTFSITMGRYKEFLQGKCGCHFHEVLKSKQVKERKMKLLKNYTFFGKIFPHVYDNLSYLKSLYHVQGPVNQVYSEILLSRMCT
;
A
#
# COMPACT_ATOMS: atom_id res chain seq x y z
N MET A 1 2.97 -0.77 -6.05
CA MET A 1 1.56 -1.20 -6.09
C MET A 1 0.60 -0.03 -6.22
N MET A 2 0.35 0.81 -5.19
CA MET A 2 -0.61 1.94 -5.30
C MET A 2 -0.42 2.80 -6.56
N TYR A 3 0.79 3.32 -6.79
CA TYR A 3 1.07 4.13 -8.00
C TYR A 3 0.97 3.35 -9.31
N TYR A 4 1.26 2.04 -9.29
CA TYR A 4 1.06 1.18 -10.46
C TYR A 4 -0.43 1.04 -10.77
N LEU A 5 -1.27 0.80 -9.75
CA LEU A 5 -2.72 0.74 -9.92
C LEU A 5 -3.27 2.05 -10.48
N MET A 6 -2.84 3.19 -9.90
CA MET A 6 -3.25 4.51 -10.37
C MET A 6 -2.85 4.74 -11.83
N GLU A 7 -1.59 4.42 -12.20
CA GLU A 7 -1.11 4.51 -13.58
C GLU A 7 -1.95 3.65 -14.53
N ARG A 8 -2.21 2.40 -14.15
CA ARG A 8 -2.94 1.45 -15.01
C ARG A 8 -4.40 1.85 -15.21
N VAL A 9 -5.08 2.28 -14.15
CA VAL A 9 -6.51 2.65 -14.21
C VAL A 9 -6.70 4.01 -14.89
N ASN A 10 -5.78 4.96 -14.70
CA ASN A 10 -5.84 6.27 -15.37
C ASN A 10 -5.24 6.28 -16.78
N GLY A 11 -4.50 5.23 -17.17
CA GLY A 11 -3.64 5.24 -18.35
C GLY A 11 -2.41 6.17 -18.24
N SER A 12 -2.23 6.86 -17.11
CA SER A 12 -1.10 7.76 -16.84
C SER A 12 -0.89 7.98 -15.34
N LEU A 13 0.33 8.34 -14.95
CA LEU A 13 0.68 8.73 -13.59
C LEU A 13 1.16 10.18 -13.57
N GLN A 14 0.32 11.07 -13.04
CA GLN A 14 0.60 12.51 -12.98
C GLN A 14 1.42 12.89 -11.74
N GLU A 15 1.19 12.20 -10.62
CA GLU A 15 1.85 12.49 -9.36
C GLU A 15 2.61 11.30 -8.82
N TRP A 16 3.81 11.56 -8.31
CA TRP A 16 4.54 10.63 -7.48
C TRP A 16 5.21 11.39 -6.33
N GLN A 17 5.00 10.89 -5.12
CA GLN A 17 5.71 11.36 -3.94
C GLN A 17 6.02 10.17 -3.03
N LYS A 18 7.24 10.12 -2.47
CA LYS A 18 7.48 9.26 -1.30
C LYS A 18 6.63 9.81 -0.16
N THR A 19 5.53 9.13 0.16
CA THR A 19 4.59 9.59 1.17
C THR A 19 4.64 8.68 2.39
N HIS A 20 4.85 9.33 3.52
CA HIS A 20 4.78 8.75 4.85
C HIS A 20 3.45 9.14 5.52
N ASP A 21 2.66 9.99 4.88
CA ASP A 21 1.42 10.52 5.44
C ASP A 21 0.19 9.86 4.80
N MET A 22 -0.98 10.17 5.35
CA MET A 22 -2.25 9.79 4.74
C MET A 22 -2.47 10.58 3.44
N LYS A 23 -2.92 9.90 2.38
CA LYS A 23 -3.28 10.53 1.10
C LYS A 23 -4.71 10.15 0.70
N LEU A 24 -5.40 11.09 0.09
CA LEU A 24 -6.71 10.87 -0.53
C LEU A 24 -6.63 11.31 -1.98
N TYR A 25 -7.00 10.43 -2.90
CA TYR A 25 -7.09 10.68 -4.32
C TYR A 25 -8.55 10.53 -4.73
N GLN A 26 -9.15 11.58 -5.28
CA GLN A 26 -10.57 11.60 -5.66
C GLN A 26 -10.78 11.54 -7.19
N ASN A 27 -9.75 11.92 -7.96
CA ASN A 27 -9.84 12.05 -9.42
C ASN A 27 -9.16 10.86 -10.13
N ILE A 28 -9.41 9.64 -9.66
CA ILE A 28 -8.92 8.40 -10.28
C ILE A 28 -10.04 7.78 -11.11
N ASN A 29 -9.69 7.13 -12.22
CA ASN A 29 -10.62 6.47 -13.12
C ASN A 29 -11.71 7.41 -13.66
N SER A 30 -11.32 8.60 -14.12
CA SER A 30 -12.25 9.68 -14.53
C SER A 30 -13.22 10.09 -13.43
N GLY A 31 -12.75 10.14 -12.18
CA GLY A 31 -13.55 10.49 -11.00
C GLY A 31 -14.45 9.37 -10.47
N ARG A 32 -14.37 8.16 -11.05
CA ARG A 32 -15.18 7.00 -10.63
C ARG A 32 -14.59 6.22 -9.47
N THR A 33 -13.33 6.49 -9.10
CA THR A 33 -12.65 5.75 -8.05
C THR A 33 -12.00 6.70 -7.05
N ARG A 34 -12.24 6.45 -5.76
CA ARG A 34 -11.59 7.15 -4.65
C ARG A 34 -10.57 6.22 -4.00
N ILE A 35 -9.35 6.70 -3.79
CA ILE A 35 -8.29 5.94 -3.14
C ILE A 35 -7.85 6.69 -1.89
N SER A 36 -7.91 6.01 -0.75
CA SER A 36 -7.29 6.48 0.49
C SER A 36 -6.11 5.59 0.84
N TYR A 37 -5.00 6.20 1.22
CA TYR A 37 -3.76 5.52 1.60
C TYR A 37 -3.31 5.98 2.98
N SER A 38 -2.84 5.06 3.81
CA SER A 38 -2.19 5.35 5.08
C SER A 38 -0.94 4.51 5.24
N TYR A 39 0.18 5.14 5.59
CA TYR A 39 1.43 4.45 5.89
C TYR A 39 1.42 3.95 7.33
N TYR A 40 1.67 2.65 7.50
CA TYR A 40 1.86 2.03 8.81
C TYR A 40 3.04 1.04 8.77
N PRO A 41 3.90 1.02 9.81
CA PRO A 41 3.92 1.84 11.02
C PRO A 41 4.66 3.16 10.76
N GLN A 42 4.35 4.22 11.51
CA GLN A 42 4.97 5.52 11.29
C GLN A 42 6.35 5.60 11.96
N PHE A 43 7.37 5.04 11.29
CA PHE A 43 8.73 4.88 11.86
C PHE A 43 9.43 6.20 12.24
N TRP A 44 9.02 7.34 11.65
CA TRP A 44 9.54 8.67 11.97
C TRP A 44 8.93 9.29 13.24
N ILE A 45 7.92 8.65 13.84
CA ILE A 45 7.36 9.05 15.13
C ILE A 45 8.09 8.30 16.25
N ASP A 46 8.27 8.95 17.40
CA ASP A 46 8.74 8.31 18.62
C ASP A 46 7.88 7.08 18.97
N MET A 47 8.52 5.98 19.39
CA MET A 47 7.85 4.71 19.62
C MET A 47 6.66 4.82 20.59
N ARG A 48 6.74 5.67 21.62
CA ARG A 48 5.68 5.87 22.62
C ARG A 48 4.49 6.68 22.09
N LYS A 49 4.65 7.36 20.96
CA LYS A 49 3.63 8.20 20.31
C LYS A 49 3.11 7.61 19.01
N ARG A 50 3.62 6.45 18.57
CA ARG A 50 3.18 5.81 17.33
C ARG A 50 1.74 5.30 17.52
N PRO A 51 0.85 5.54 16.55
CA PRO A 51 -0.45 4.91 16.58
C PRO A 51 -0.28 3.40 16.52
N THR A 52 -1.13 2.69 17.25
CA THR A 52 -1.37 1.27 17.06
C THR A 52 -1.93 0.99 15.66
N PHE A 53 -1.88 -0.26 15.24
CA PHE A 53 -2.47 -0.64 13.95
C PHE A 53 -3.98 -0.38 13.91
N GLU A 54 -4.69 -0.66 15.02
CA GLU A 54 -6.12 -0.39 15.13
C GLU A 54 -6.43 1.10 14.94
N GLU A 55 -5.71 1.99 15.63
CA GLU A 55 -5.90 3.44 15.50
C GLU A 55 -5.64 3.92 14.07
N ALA A 56 -4.58 3.41 13.42
CA ALA A 56 -4.26 3.74 12.04
C ALA A 56 -5.36 3.29 11.06
N LEU A 57 -5.92 2.08 11.26
CA LEU A 57 -7.00 1.53 10.44
C LEU A 57 -8.31 2.30 10.65
N VAL A 58 -8.70 2.57 11.89
CA VAL A 58 -9.89 3.37 12.22
C VAL A 58 -9.78 4.77 11.62
N HIS A 59 -8.62 5.41 11.73
CA HIS A 59 -8.41 6.72 11.14
C HIS A 59 -8.53 6.69 9.61
N LEU A 60 -7.97 5.67 8.95
CA LEU A 60 -8.12 5.46 7.50
C LEU A 60 -9.59 5.30 7.10
N ILE A 61 -10.36 4.46 7.80
CA ILE A 61 -11.78 4.24 7.53
C ILE A 61 -12.57 5.54 7.68
N LYS A 62 -12.43 6.24 8.81
CA LYS A 62 -13.15 7.50 9.09
C LYS A 62 -12.91 8.54 8.01
N ARG A 63 -11.67 8.68 7.55
CA ARG A 63 -11.28 9.63 6.50
C ARG A 63 -11.74 9.24 5.11
N SER A 64 -11.95 7.94 4.88
CA SER A 64 -12.39 7.43 3.58
C SER A 64 -13.90 7.53 3.37
N ARG A 65 -14.66 7.87 4.42
CA ARG A 65 -16.12 8.00 4.34
C ARG A 65 -16.57 9.05 3.28
N PRO A 66 -17.76 8.87 2.69
CA PRO A 66 -18.68 7.73 2.83
C PRO A 66 -18.10 6.43 2.24
N LEU A 67 -18.39 5.30 2.89
CA LEU A 67 -18.04 3.95 2.45
C LEU A 67 -19.31 3.11 2.43
N GLU A 68 -19.47 2.32 1.37
CA GLU A 68 -20.58 1.37 1.24
C GLU A 68 -20.11 -0.01 1.70
N ASN A 69 -20.96 -0.73 2.43
CA ASN A 69 -20.67 -2.09 2.88
C ASN A 69 -20.97 -3.09 1.75
N THR A 70 -20.17 -3.03 0.68
CA THR A 70 -20.28 -3.89 -0.51
C THR A 70 -18.88 -4.19 -1.04
N ASN A 71 -18.76 -5.16 -1.95
CA ASN A 71 -17.50 -5.49 -2.62
C ASN A 71 -16.91 -4.35 -3.48
N GLN A 72 -17.65 -3.25 -3.70
CA GLN A 72 -17.15 -2.03 -4.36
C GLN A 72 -16.24 -1.20 -3.44
N THR A 73 -16.36 -1.37 -2.12
CA THR A 73 -15.36 -0.88 -1.17
C THR A 73 -14.28 -1.94 -1.02
N VAL A 74 -13.02 -1.56 -1.26
CA VAL A 74 -11.88 -2.47 -1.17
C VAL A 74 -10.88 -1.98 -0.14
N LEU A 75 -10.55 -2.84 0.84
CA LEU A 75 -9.45 -2.64 1.78
C LEU A 75 -8.26 -3.52 1.38
N VAL A 76 -7.14 -2.89 1.04
CA VAL A 76 -5.87 -3.60 0.83
C VAL A 76 -4.92 -3.32 1.99
N ALA A 77 -4.43 -4.37 2.65
CA ALA A 77 -3.53 -4.25 3.80
C ALA A 77 -2.29 -5.15 3.65
N GLY A 78 -1.12 -4.65 4.08
CA GLY A 78 0.12 -5.44 4.20
C GLY A 78 1.18 -5.18 3.14
N GLY A 79 1.98 -6.20 2.81
CA GLY A 79 3.10 -6.09 1.88
C GLY A 79 4.41 -5.59 2.47
N VAL A 80 4.58 -5.81 3.77
CA VAL A 80 5.60 -5.23 4.65
C VAL A 80 5.87 -6.22 5.79
N GLN A 81 6.99 -6.06 6.48
CA GLN A 81 7.57 -7.03 7.40
C GLN A 81 6.84 -7.19 8.75
N TRP A 82 5.90 -6.31 9.10
CA TRP A 82 5.22 -6.31 10.41
C TRP A 82 3.91 -7.10 10.43
N LEU A 83 3.38 -7.50 9.27
CA LEU A 83 2.09 -8.16 9.20
C LEU A 83 2.15 -9.53 9.90
N ASN A 84 1.14 -9.85 10.69
CA ASN A 84 1.00 -11.13 11.40
C ASN A 84 -0.50 -11.46 11.59
N PRO A 85 -0.86 -12.65 12.09
CA PRO A 85 -2.26 -13.04 12.31
C PRO A 85 -3.06 -12.08 13.20
N ASP A 86 -2.46 -11.50 14.24
CA ASP A 86 -3.17 -10.59 15.16
C ASP A 86 -3.67 -9.33 14.43
N HIS A 87 -2.90 -8.83 13.46
CA HIS A 87 -3.33 -7.71 12.62
C HIS A 87 -4.59 -8.07 11.81
N LEU A 88 -4.72 -9.29 11.31
CA LEU A 88 -5.92 -9.74 10.58
C LEU A 88 -7.13 -9.84 11.53
N GLN A 89 -6.92 -10.28 12.77
CA GLN A 89 -7.96 -10.26 13.79
C GLN A 89 -8.42 -8.83 14.09
N ILE A 90 -7.47 -7.88 14.19
CA ILE A 90 -7.79 -6.45 14.37
C ILE A 90 -8.58 -5.91 13.17
N ILE A 91 -8.18 -6.21 11.93
CA ILE A 91 -8.96 -5.83 10.73
C ILE A 91 -10.40 -6.31 10.87
N HIS A 92 -10.60 -7.59 11.18
CA HIS A 92 -11.93 -8.17 11.31
C HIS A 92 -12.77 -7.49 12.40
N LYS A 93 -12.19 -7.27 13.59
CA LYS A 93 -12.87 -6.60 14.71
C LYS A 93 -13.27 -5.16 14.37
N VAL A 94 -12.38 -4.42 13.72
CA VAL A 94 -12.65 -3.03 13.31
C VAL A 94 -13.74 -2.99 12.24
N LEU A 95 -13.66 -3.82 11.20
CA LEU A 95 -14.68 -3.88 10.14
C LEU A 95 -16.05 -4.27 10.69
N LYS A 96 -16.11 -5.21 11.64
CA LYS A 96 -17.34 -5.55 12.36
C LYS A 96 -17.92 -4.36 13.11
N ARG A 97 -17.10 -3.62 13.85
CA ARG A 97 -17.54 -2.42 14.60
C ARG A 97 -18.01 -1.29 13.68
N GLU A 98 -17.42 -1.16 12.50
CA GLU A 98 -17.74 -0.09 11.54
C GLU A 98 -18.86 -0.46 10.56
N ASN A 99 -19.47 -1.66 10.69
CA ASN A 99 -20.46 -2.24 9.76
C ASN A 99 -19.95 -2.34 8.32
N LEU A 100 -18.73 -2.86 8.16
CA LEU A 100 -18.01 -2.99 6.88
C LEU A 100 -17.54 -4.44 6.63
N LEU A 101 -18.28 -5.45 7.08
CA LEU A 101 -17.86 -6.86 6.91
C LEU A 101 -18.06 -7.41 5.50
N ASP A 102 -18.91 -6.78 4.69
CA ASP A 102 -19.23 -7.21 3.32
C ASP A 102 -18.37 -6.50 2.26
N ILE A 103 -17.35 -5.74 2.70
CA ILE A 103 -16.36 -5.15 1.81
C ILE A 103 -15.35 -6.19 1.33
N LEU A 104 -14.71 -5.94 0.19
CA LEU A 104 -13.62 -6.78 -0.26
C LEU A 104 -12.34 -6.46 0.53
N VAL A 105 -11.83 -7.44 1.27
CA VAL A 105 -10.53 -7.32 1.96
C VAL A 105 -9.48 -8.15 1.24
N ILE A 106 -8.38 -7.51 0.86
CA ILE A 106 -7.25 -8.16 0.20
C ILE A 106 -6.00 -8.01 1.06
N ILE A 107 -5.48 -9.14 1.52
CA ILE A 107 -4.24 -9.20 2.28
C ILE A 107 -3.06 -9.35 1.31
N LYS A 108 -2.18 -8.35 1.30
CA LYS A 108 -0.86 -8.47 0.72
C LYS A 108 0.05 -9.07 1.79
N SER A 109 0.53 -10.29 1.58
CA SER A 109 1.32 -11.03 2.57
C SER A 109 2.69 -10.38 2.85
N ILE A 110 3.59 -11.04 3.59
CA ILE A 110 4.93 -10.47 3.85
C ILE A 110 5.72 -10.35 2.53
N GLY A 111 6.67 -9.41 2.45
CA GLY A 111 7.57 -9.27 1.31
C GLY A 111 9.01 -9.59 1.69
N MET A 112 9.74 -10.36 0.87
CA MET A 112 11.12 -10.79 1.16
C MET A 112 12.12 -9.62 1.22
N GLY A 113 11.79 -8.47 0.62
CA GLY A 113 12.74 -7.36 0.42
C GLY A 113 13.29 -6.75 1.70
N PHE A 114 12.47 -6.68 2.75
CA PHE A 114 12.89 -6.19 4.07
C PHE A 114 13.87 -7.13 4.79
N HIS A 115 14.13 -8.31 4.22
CA HIS A 115 14.89 -9.38 4.85
C HIS A 115 16.15 -9.75 4.07
N LEU A 116 16.34 -9.15 2.89
CA LEU A 116 17.50 -9.40 2.04
C LEU A 116 18.77 -8.70 2.53
N PRO A 117 19.96 -9.28 2.24
CA PRO A 117 21.22 -8.67 2.59
C PRO A 117 21.41 -7.35 1.83
N VAL A 118 21.39 -6.25 2.58
CA VAL A 118 21.78 -4.91 2.13
C VAL A 118 22.80 -4.38 3.12
N HIS A 119 23.90 -3.81 2.63
CA HIS A 119 24.96 -3.30 3.48
C HIS A 119 24.43 -2.29 4.51
N GLY A 120 24.77 -2.49 5.78
CA GLY A 120 24.33 -1.63 6.89
C GLY A 120 22.88 -1.85 7.34
N ILE A 121 22.16 -2.82 6.77
CA ILE A 121 20.78 -3.16 7.13
C ILE A 121 20.72 -4.61 7.61
N ARG A 122 19.97 -4.85 8.70
CA ARG A 122 19.74 -6.21 9.21
C ARG A 122 19.07 -7.05 8.13
N SER A 123 19.62 -8.24 7.90
CA SER A 123 19.05 -9.27 7.03
C SER A 123 18.76 -10.55 7.82
N LEU A 124 18.05 -11.49 7.19
CA LEU A 124 17.72 -12.78 7.80
C LEU A 124 18.69 -13.88 7.34
N SER A 125 19.05 -14.77 8.27
CA SER A 125 19.72 -16.03 7.93
C SER A 125 18.77 -17.01 7.22
N PRO A 126 19.28 -18.05 6.54
CA PRO A 126 18.42 -19.07 5.92
C PRO A 126 17.43 -19.72 6.88
N VAL A 127 17.83 -19.93 8.15
CA VAL A 127 16.95 -20.45 9.21
C VAL A 127 15.82 -19.48 9.51
N GLN A 128 16.14 -18.18 9.62
CA GLN A 128 15.14 -17.14 9.86
C GLN A 128 14.20 -16.94 8.66
N VAL A 129 14.69 -17.11 7.43
CA VAL A 129 13.84 -17.10 6.22
C VAL A 129 12.86 -18.28 6.22
N LYS A 130 13.30 -19.46 6.66
CA LYS A 130 12.40 -20.63 6.84
C LYS A 130 11.33 -20.34 7.90
N GLN A 131 11.70 -19.71 9.00
CA GLN A 131 10.75 -19.27 10.02
C GLN A 131 9.74 -18.26 9.43
N LEU A 132 10.21 -17.26 8.69
CA LEU A 132 9.37 -16.26 8.04
C LEU A 132 8.38 -16.89 7.04
N SER A 133 8.76 -17.97 6.35
CA SER A 133 7.83 -18.76 5.52
C SER A 133 6.73 -19.41 6.35
N GLY A 134 7.06 -19.91 7.54
CA GLY A 134 6.08 -20.42 8.50
C GLY A 134 5.11 -19.34 8.98
N GLU A 135 5.62 -18.17 9.33
CA GLU A 135 4.82 -17.00 9.72
C GLU A 135 3.90 -16.55 8.57
N ASN A 136 4.41 -16.48 7.34
CA ASN A 136 3.61 -16.15 6.16
C ASN A 136 2.45 -17.14 5.98
N ARG A 137 2.71 -18.44 6.15
CA ARG A 137 1.67 -19.48 6.05
C ARG A 137 0.55 -19.28 7.08
N LEU A 138 0.88 -18.82 8.29
CA LEU A 138 -0.13 -18.49 9.29
C LEU A 138 -0.99 -17.30 8.84
N ILE A 139 -0.40 -16.27 8.24
CA ILE A 139 -1.15 -15.13 7.66
C ILE A 139 -2.11 -15.61 6.58
N LEU A 140 -1.64 -16.44 5.64
CA LEU A 140 -2.48 -16.98 4.55
C LEU A 140 -3.67 -17.78 5.11
N LYS A 141 -3.42 -18.64 6.11
CA LYS A 141 -4.46 -19.42 6.78
C LYS A 141 -5.47 -18.52 7.48
N THR A 142 -5.02 -17.53 8.23
CA THR A 142 -5.89 -16.59 8.95
C THR A 142 -6.72 -15.73 7.99
N ALA A 143 -6.13 -15.28 6.87
CA ALA A 143 -6.87 -14.55 5.84
C ALA A 143 -8.02 -15.40 5.28
N LYS A 144 -7.74 -16.68 4.96
CA LYS A 144 -8.75 -17.63 4.51
C LYS A 144 -9.85 -17.87 5.55
N LEU A 145 -9.52 -17.95 6.84
CA LEU A 145 -10.50 -18.10 7.92
C LEU A 145 -11.49 -16.93 7.98
N TYR A 146 -11.04 -15.71 7.63
CA TYR A 146 -11.91 -14.53 7.57
C TYR A 146 -12.54 -14.28 6.20
N GLY A 147 -12.34 -15.18 5.22
CA GLY A 147 -12.87 -15.01 3.87
C GLY A 147 -12.16 -13.90 3.06
N TYR A 148 -10.94 -13.52 3.45
CA TYR A 148 -10.18 -12.48 2.75
C TYR A 148 -9.43 -13.04 1.55
N GLU A 149 -9.38 -12.24 0.48
CA GLU A 149 -8.52 -12.52 -0.67
C GLU A 149 -7.05 -12.26 -0.31
N VAL A 150 -6.14 -12.91 -1.03
CA VAL A 150 -4.72 -12.82 -0.72
C VAL A 150 -3.86 -12.67 -1.98
N VAL A 151 -2.89 -11.78 -1.88
CA VAL A 151 -1.73 -11.73 -2.78
C VAL A 151 -0.52 -12.23 -2.00
N ASP A 152 -0.09 -13.47 -2.29
CA ASP A 152 1.07 -14.11 -1.64
C ASP A 152 2.39 -13.55 -2.19
N THR A 153 2.63 -12.30 -1.85
CA THR A 153 3.86 -11.60 -2.18
C THR A 153 5.10 -12.26 -1.61
N PHE A 154 5.03 -13.01 -0.52
CA PHE A 154 6.22 -13.68 0.01
C PHE A 154 6.74 -14.68 -1.03
N SER A 155 5.87 -15.56 -1.52
CA SER A 155 6.24 -16.58 -2.52
C SER A 155 6.75 -15.95 -3.81
N ILE A 156 6.08 -14.90 -4.31
CA ILE A 156 6.49 -14.18 -5.52
C ILE A 156 7.88 -13.55 -5.35
N THR A 157 8.11 -12.92 -4.20
CA THR A 157 9.31 -12.11 -3.97
C THR A 157 10.50 -12.93 -3.50
N MET A 158 10.27 -14.06 -2.85
CA MET A 158 11.30 -15.03 -2.48
C MET A 158 11.89 -15.71 -3.72
N GLY A 159 11.07 -16.11 -4.69
CA GLY A 159 11.56 -16.73 -5.94
C GLY A 159 12.34 -15.77 -6.84
N ARG A 160 12.15 -14.46 -6.67
CA ARG A 160 12.73 -13.40 -7.53
C ARG A 160 13.62 -12.43 -6.76
N TYR A 161 14.21 -12.90 -5.65
CA TYR A 161 14.98 -12.04 -4.74
C TYR A 161 16.25 -11.44 -5.36
N LYS A 162 16.74 -11.97 -6.49
CA LYS A 162 17.87 -11.40 -7.24
C LYS A 162 17.46 -10.20 -8.10
N GLU A 163 16.17 -9.96 -8.27
CA GLU A 163 15.62 -8.89 -9.11
C GLU A 163 15.23 -7.65 -8.30
N PHE A 164 15.61 -7.59 -7.03
CA PHE A 164 15.47 -6.36 -6.26
C PHE A 164 16.39 -5.28 -6.84
N LEU A 165 15.81 -4.10 -7.06
CA LEU A 165 16.59 -2.95 -7.49
C LEU A 165 17.54 -2.55 -6.36
N GLN A 166 18.83 -2.40 -6.67
CA GLN A 166 19.82 -1.95 -5.70
C GLN A 166 19.54 -0.49 -5.33
N GLY A 167 19.10 -0.27 -4.10
CA GLY A 167 18.98 1.04 -3.47
C GLY A 167 19.46 0.99 -2.03
N LYS A 168 19.43 2.13 -1.32
CA LYS A 168 19.77 2.17 0.13
C LYS A 168 18.84 1.31 1.00
N CYS A 169 17.73 0.80 0.44
CA CYS A 169 16.85 -0.19 1.06
C CYS A 169 16.45 -1.23 0.02
N GLY A 170 16.50 -2.52 0.40
CA GLY A 170 16.22 -3.67 -0.48
C GLY A 170 14.74 -3.96 -0.66
N CYS A 171 13.85 -2.98 -0.50
CA CYS A 171 12.40 -3.23 -0.37
C CYS A 171 11.62 -2.95 -1.66
N HIS A 172 12.28 -2.49 -2.71
CA HIS A 172 11.63 -1.94 -3.90
C HIS A 172 11.87 -2.83 -5.12
N PHE A 173 10.81 -3.53 -5.55
CA PHE A 173 10.71 -4.19 -6.86
C PHE A 173 10.25 -3.26 -7.98
N HIS A 174 10.24 -1.96 -7.71
CA HIS A 174 9.86 -0.97 -8.69
C HIS A 174 10.65 0.31 -8.49
N GLU A 175 10.79 1.03 -9.59
CA GLU A 175 11.21 2.41 -9.62
C GLU A 175 10.12 3.25 -10.29
N VAL A 176 10.14 4.55 -10.03
CA VAL A 176 9.26 5.49 -10.71
C VAL A 176 10.13 6.46 -11.49
N LEU A 177 10.02 6.36 -12.81
CA LEU A 177 10.79 7.16 -13.76
C LEU A 177 10.03 8.44 -14.10
N LYS A 178 10.72 9.58 -14.15
CA LYS A 178 10.14 10.83 -14.64
C LYS A 178 10.24 10.88 -16.17
N SER A 179 9.14 11.17 -16.84
CA SER A 179 9.11 11.32 -18.28
C SER A 179 9.94 12.53 -18.72
N LYS A 180 10.80 12.35 -19.72
CA LYS A 180 11.74 13.39 -20.22
C LYS A 180 11.04 14.61 -20.85
N GLN A 181 9.71 14.59 -21.00
CA GLN A 181 8.97 15.57 -21.83
C GLN A 181 8.29 16.71 -21.08
N VAL A 182 8.40 16.88 -19.75
CA VAL A 182 7.60 17.90 -19.04
C VAL A 182 8.44 18.88 -18.21
N LYS A 183 8.39 20.15 -18.62
CA LYS A 183 8.78 21.31 -17.80
C LYS A 183 7.90 21.34 -16.56
N GLU A 184 8.50 21.28 -15.38
CA GLU A 184 7.80 21.35 -14.09
C GLU A 184 6.93 22.60 -14.01
N ARG A 185 5.60 22.44 -13.99
CA ARG A 185 4.70 23.45 -13.45
C ARG A 185 4.33 23.02 -12.03
N LYS A 186 4.84 23.75 -11.04
CA LYS A 186 4.54 23.56 -9.61
C LYS A 186 3.03 23.67 -9.39
N MET A 187 2.38 22.56 -9.05
CA MET A 187 1.01 22.57 -8.55
C MET A 187 0.98 23.26 -7.18
N LYS A 188 0.00 24.14 -6.98
CA LYS A 188 -0.21 24.85 -5.72
C LYS A 188 -0.87 23.89 -4.71
N LEU A 189 -0.13 23.49 -3.67
CA LEU A 189 -0.72 22.89 -2.47
C LEU A 189 -1.71 23.88 -1.83
N LEU A 190 -2.97 23.50 -1.68
CA LEU A 190 -3.98 24.35 -1.03
C LEU A 190 -4.86 23.51 -0.09
N LYS A 191 -4.32 23.29 1.12
CA LYS A 191 -4.95 23.34 2.45
C LYS A 191 -4.25 22.38 3.40
N ASN A 192 -3.83 22.94 4.52
CA ASN A 192 -3.19 22.26 5.65
C ASN A 192 -4.26 21.99 6.71
N TYR A 193 -4.39 20.74 7.19
CA TYR A 193 -5.25 20.45 8.35
C TYR A 193 -4.46 19.80 9.48
N THR A 194 -4.80 20.13 10.73
CA THR A 194 -4.08 19.69 11.92
C THR A 194 -4.78 18.49 12.58
N PHE A 195 -4.07 17.37 12.80
CA PHE A 195 -4.56 16.24 13.63
C PHE A 195 -3.40 15.70 14.48
N PHE A 196 -3.59 15.57 15.80
CA PHE A 196 -2.51 15.34 16.78
C PHE A 196 -1.29 16.28 16.59
N GLY A 197 -1.54 17.55 16.30
CA GLY A 197 -0.49 18.56 16.11
C GLY A 197 0.28 18.48 14.78
N LYS A 198 -0.09 17.58 13.85
CA LYS A 198 0.55 17.47 12.53
C LYS A 198 -0.33 18.03 11.41
N ILE A 199 0.30 18.79 10.51
CA ILE A 199 -0.29 19.35 9.31
C ILE A 199 -0.28 18.31 8.20
N PHE A 200 -1.45 18.03 7.61
CA PHE A 200 -1.60 17.10 6.50
C PHE A 200 -2.10 17.83 5.24
N PRO A 201 -1.51 17.58 4.06
CA PRO A 201 -1.89 18.24 2.82
C PRO A 201 -3.11 17.59 2.17
N HIS A 202 -4.14 18.37 1.89
CA HIS A 202 -5.23 17.99 0.97
C HIS A 202 -4.85 18.44 -0.45
N VAL A 203 -4.90 17.54 -1.43
CA VAL A 203 -4.61 17.85 -2.84
C VAL A 203 -5.92 17.75 -3.64
N TYR A 204 -6.26 18.81 -4.35
CA TYR A 204 -7.36 18.83 -5.33
C TYR A 204 -6.73 19.05 -6.71
N ASP A 205 -6.92 18.11 -7.62
CA ASP A 205 -6.35 18.18 -8.96
C ASP A 205 -7.39 18.65 -9.97
N ASN A 206 -7.24 19.90 -10.40
CA ASN A 206 -7.90 20.43 -11.58
C ASN A 206 -6.86 20.47 -12.69
N LEU A 207 -6.60 19.35 -13.39
CA LEU A 207 -5.75 19.32 -14.58
C LEU A 207 -6.21 18.27 -15.59
N SER A 208 -6.69 18.78 -16.71
CA SER A 208 -7.07 18.07 -17.92
C SER A 208 -5.85 17.81 -18.83
N TYR A 209 -5.83 16.64 -19.50
CA TYR A 209 -5.01 16.31 -20.68
C TYR A 209 -3.47 16.44 -20.60
N LEU A 210 -2.81 15.87 -19.59
CA LEU A 210 -1.34 15.77 -19.59
C LEU A 210 -0.83 14.36 -19.93
N LYS A 211 0.17 14.29 -20.82
CA LYS A 211 1.01 13.10 -21.05
C LYS A 211 1.56 12.59 -19.71
N SER A 212 1.68 11.26 -19.54
CA SER A 212 2.15 10.66 -18.29
C SER A 212 3.48 11.28 -17.82
N LEU A 213 3.45 11.88 -16.63
CA LEU A 213 4.62 12.54 -16.02
C LEU A 213 5.58 11.52 -15.42
N TYR A 214 5.03 10.42 -14.93
CA TYR A 214 5.76 9.34 -14.28
C TYR A 214 5.40 8.00 -14.91
N HIS A 215 6.30 7.03 -14.75
CA HIS A 215 6.08 5.65 -15.14
C HIS A 215 6.61 4.69 -14.07
N VAL A 216 5.79 3.73 -13.65
CA VAL A 216 6.20 2.71 -12.67
C VAL A 216 6.75 1.50 -13.42
N GLN A 217 8.06 1.27 -13.30
CA GLN A 217 8.74 0.12 -13.89
C GLN A 217 9.12 -0.89 -12.81
N GLY A 218 9.06 -2.19 -13.14
CA GLY A 218 9.51 -3.28 -12.27
C GLY A 218 8.70 -4.56 -12.47
N PRO A 219 9.27 -5.61 -13.09
CA PRO A 219 8.50 -6.78 -13.52
C PRO A 219 7.87 -7.54 -12.35
N VAL A 220 8.57 -7.65 -11.22
CA VAL A 220 8.02 -8.31 -10.03
C VAL A 220 6.88 -7.49 -9.42
N ASN A 221 7.02 -6.15 -9.36
CA ASN A 221 5.94 -5.29 -8.90
C ASN A 221 4.71 -5.33 -9.80
N GLN A 222 4.93 -5.36 -11.11
CA GLN A 222 3.87 -5.53 -12.09
C GLN A 222 3.09 -6.82 -11.83
N VAL A 223 3.75 -7.98 -11.68
CA VAL A 223 3.07 -9.26 -11.45
C VAL A 223 2.12 -9.22 -10.25
N TYR A 224 2.60 -8.84 -9.06
CA TYR A 224 1.71 -8.82 -7.89
C TYR A 224 0.67 -7.68 -7.93
N SER A 225 0.90 -6.62 -8.71
CA SER A 225 -0.08 -5.54 -8.89
C SER A 225 -1.18 -5.94 -9.88
N GLU A 226 -0.86 -6.71 -10.93
CA GLU A 226 -1.84 -7.26 -11.87
C GLU A 226 -2.69 -8.36 -11.21
N ILE A 227 -2.08 -9.21 -10.38
CA ILE A 227 -2.84 -10.16 -9.54
C ILE A 227 -3.83 -9.38 -8.66
N LEU A 228 -3.38 -8.30 -8.01
CA LEU A 228 -4.26 -7.47 -7.20
C LEU A 228 -5.42 -6.88 -8.00
N LEU A 229 -5.16 -6.30 -9.18
CA LEU A 229 -6.20 -5.76 -10.07
C LEU A 229 -7.21 -6.84 -10.45
N SER A 230 -6.73 -8.02 -10.83
CA SER A 230 -7.60 -9.15 -11.15
C SER A 230 -8.50 -9.56 -9.98
N ARG A 231 -8.07 -9.39 -8.73
CA ARG A 231 -8.89 -9.66 -7.53
C ARG A 231 -9.88 -8.54 -7.20
N MET A 232 -9.56 -7.30 -7.58
CA MET A 232 -10.46 -6.15 -7.38
C MET A 232 -11.58 -6.10 -8.41
N CYS A 233 -11.35 -6.62 -9.62
CA CYS A 233 -12.24 -6.47 -10.77
C CYS A 233 -12.98 -7.77 -11.14
N THR A 234 -13.27 -8.63 -10.16
CA THR A 234 -14.14 -9.81 -10.30
C THR A 234 -15.60 -9.46 -10.11
#